data_AF-A0A494SW14-F1
#
_entry.id   AF-A0A494SW14-F1
#
_cell.length_a   1.000
_cell.length_b   1.000
_cell.length_c   1.000
_cell.angle_alpha   90.00
_cell.angle_beta   90.00
_cell.angle_gamma   90.00
#
_symmetry.space_group_name_H-M   'P 1'
#
loop_
_entity.id
_entity.type
_entity.pdbx_description
1 polymer ?
#
loop_
_entity_poly.entity_id
_entity_poly.type
_entity_poly.pdbx_seq_one_letter_code
_entity_poly.pdbx_strand_id
1 'polypeptide(L)'
;MTDKPREPERSDTGYEPASSPYDQPTEKLQPRTEDELDFGKSGSGTYPTEQIPSFRPSQFDEPIAPDSRSAYSEQPTEFLGTTPAPAYEASPAEPAVRTETVEVPAKRGTTDLGLLLLRLVIGGIFLVHGLQKLVGLWGGPGLDGFRSLLEDTGYEQANLLAIAGAVGETAGGALLILGLATPFAGAAVLGVIINAWCFKQAAEPGLQFFAPNGVEYETVLGVAAAAIILTGPGKIAFDGRRGWATRPRFGSFLALVLGIAGGVVLWIFLNGANPLVR
;
A
#
# COMPACT_ATOMS: atom_id res chain seq x y z
N MET A 1 -63.27 54.06 -11.63
CA MET A 1 -62.42 55.01 -12.38
C MET A 1 -61.51 55.65 -11.35
N THR A 2 -60.25 55.26 -11.22
CA THR A 2 -59.25 55.18 -12.29
C THR A 2 -58.21 54.11 -11.97
N ASP A 3 -58.05 53.17 -12.91
CA ASP A 3 -56.94 52.25 -13.00
C ASP A 3 -55.61 53.03 -13.10
N LYS A 4 -54.64 52.65 -12.27
CA LYS A 4 -53.24 53.00 -12.49
C LYS A 4 -52.60 51.84 -13.27
N PRO A 5 -51.99 52.08 -14.44
CA PRO A 5 -51.35 51.01 -15.19
C PRO A 5 -50.12 50.51 -14.45
N ARG A 6 -49.98 49.18 -14.33
CA ARG A 6 -48.73 48.51 -13.94
C ARG A 6 -47.75 48.65 -15.10
N GLU A 7 -46.62 49.30 -14.88
CA GLU A 7 -45.46 49.22 -15.75
C GLU A 7 -44.92 47.78 -15.73
N PRO A 8 -44.52 47.19 -16.87
CA PRO A 8 -43.79 45.93 -16.87
C PRO A 8 -42.37 46.19 -16.38
N GLU A 9 -42.08 45.67 -15.20
CA GLU A 9 -40.74 45.59 -14.64
C GLU A 9 -39.83 44.82 -15.62
N ARG A 10 -38.85 45.54 -16.16
CA ARG A 10 -37.79 45.02 -17.03
C ARG A 10 -37.02 43.98 -16.22
N SER A 11 -37.20 42.71 -16.53
CA SER A 11 -36.31 41.66 -16.03
C SER A 11 -34.96 41.80 -16.75
N ASP A 12 -34.03 42.54 -16.16
CA ASP A 12 -32.61 42.42 -16.46
C ASP A 12 -32.14 41.04 -15.96
N THR A 13 -32.48 39.99 -16.70
CA THR A 13 -31.81 38.70 -16.58
C THR A 13 -30.48 38.80 -17.32
N GLY A 14 -29.53 39.49 -16.70
CA GLY A 14 -28.11 39.34 -17.02
C GLY A 14 -27.63 37.98 -16.52
N TYR A 15 -28.10 36.91 -17.15
CA TYR A 15 -27.52 35.58 -17.00
C TYR A 15 -26.46 35.45 -18.10
N GLU A 16 -25.21 35.82 -17.79
CA GLU A 16 -24.09 35.28 -18.54
C GLU A 16 -23.95 33.81 -18.16
N PRO A 17 -24.09 32.85 -19.09
CA PRO A 17 -23.78 31.46 -18.78
C PRO A 17 -22.28 31.39 -18.45
N ALA A 18 -21.97 30.89 -17.25
CA ALA A 18 -20.60 30.57 -16.89
C ALA A 18 -20.04 29.60 -17.93
N SER A 19 -18.96 30.00 -18.61
CA SER A 19 -18.26 29.14 -19.55
C SER A 19 -17.70 27.93 -18.79
N SER A 20 -18.21 26.76 -19.14
CA SER A 20 -17.69 25.49 -18.66
C SER A 20 -16.24 25.34 -19.17
N PRO A 21 -15.28 24.87 -18.36
CA PRO A 21 -13.92 24.55 -18.81
C PRO A 21 -13.87 23.50 -19.94
N TYR A 22 -15.01 22.90 -20.27
CA TYR A 22 -15.16 21.82 -21.24
C TYR A 22 -15.78 22.25 -22.58
N ASP A 23 -16.13 23.52 -22.78
CA ASP A 23 -16.78 24.02 -24.00
C ASP A 23 -15.82 24.50 -25.11
N GLN A 24 -14.53 24.21 -25.00
CA GLN A 24 -13.59 24.43 -26.12
C GLN A 24 -13.49 23.18 -27.01
N PRO A 25 -13.54 23.31 -28.35
CA PRO A 25 -13.26 22.18 -29.24
C PRO A 25 -11.84 21.71 -28.98
N THR A 26 -11.68 20.39 -28.87
CA THR A 26 -10.42 19.72 -28.54
C THR A 26 -9.29 20.18 -29.48
N GLU A 27 -8.43 21.09 -29.02
CA GLU A 27 -7.14 21.32 -29.66
C GLU A 27 -6.36 20.00 -29.57
N LYS A 28 -6.09 19.43 -30.73
CA LYS A 28 -5.22 18.27 -30.88
C LYS A 28 -3.86 18.62 -30.26
N LEU A 29 -3.50 17.93 -29.18
CA LEU A 29 -2.13 17.89 -28.68
C LEU A 29 -1.22 17.46 -29.84
N GLN A 30 -0.46 18.39 -30.41
CA GLN A 30 0.61 18.06 -31.33
C GLN A 30 1.76 17.46 -30.52
N PRO A 31 2.40 16.36 -30.98
CA PRO A 31 3.56 15.82 -30.31
C PRO A 31 4.70 16.84 -30.39
N ARG A 32 5.21 17.27 -29.23
CA ARG A 32 6.44 18.05 -29.10
C ARG A 32 7.59 17.25 -29.72
N THR A 33 8.21 17.81 -30.77
CA THR A 33 9.48 17.31 -31.31
C THR A 33 10.64 17.65 -30.38
N GLU A 34 11.65 16.79 -30.35
CA GLU A 34 12.78 16.76 -29.40
C GLU A 34 13.73 17.98 -29.45
N ASP A 35 13.40 19.01 -30.23
CA ASP A 35 14.25 20.17 -30.49
C ASP A 35 14.11 21.32 -29.46
N GLU A 36 13.29 21.15 -28.41
CA GLU A 36 13.06 22.19 -27.38
C GLU A 36 13.91 21.98 -26.09
N LEU A 37 14.99 21.19 -26.16
CA LEU A 37 15.94 21.01 -25.06
C LEU A 37 17.19 21.89 -25.24
N ASP A 38 17.08 23.13 -24.74
CA ASP A 38 18.20 24.06 -24.56
C ASP A 38 19.17 23.54 -23.48
N PHE A 39 20.24 22.87 -23.89
CA PHE A 39 21.36 22.53 -23.01
C PHE A 39 22.31 23.72 -22.90
N GLY A 40 21.95 24.63 -21.99
CA GLY A 40 22.78 25.76 -21.58
C GLY A 40 24.20 25.33 -21.21
N LYS A 41 25.18 26.04 -21.78
CA LYS A 41 26.61 25.96 -21.49
C LYS A 41 26.93 26.33 -20.03
N SER A 42 27.83 25.53 -19.46
CA SER A 42 28.85 25.88 -18.45
C SER A 42 28.40 26.12 -17.00
N GLY A 43 28.66 25.13 -16.16
CA GLY A 43 28.73 25.28 -14.70
C GLY A 43 29.46 24.09 -14.06
N SER A 44 30.70 24.32 -13.66
CA SER A 44 31.62 23.39 -12.98
C SER A 44 31.05 22.81 -11.67
N GLY A 45 31.25 21.51 -11.41
CA GLY A 45 31.07 20.97 -10.06
C GLY A 45 30.95 19.44 -9.97
N THR A 46 32.09 18.78 -9.83
CA THR A 46 32.35 17.56 -9.03
C THR A 46 31.35 16.39 -9.13
N TYR A 47 31.60 15.47 -10.06
CA TYR A 47 31.25 14.05 -9.92
C TYR A 47 32.53 13.22 -9.96
N PRO A 48 32.71 12.21 -9.10
CA PRO A 48 33.86 11.33 -9.15
C PRO A 48 33.70 10.39 -10.35
N THR A 49 34.33 10.73 -11.47
CA THR A 49 34.48 9.79 -12.60
C THR A 49 35.51 8.74 -12.20
N GLU A 50 35.11 7.47 -12.16
CA GLU A 50 36.05 6.36 -11.97
C GLU A 50 37.11 6.42 -13.09
N GLN A 51 38.37 6.65 -12.69
CA GLN A 51 39.52 6.50 -13.57
C GLN A 51 39.72 5.01 -13.84
N ILE A 52 39.37 4.57 -15.05
CA ILE A 52 39.78 3.26 -15.55
C ILE A 52 41.30 3.31 -15.77
N PRO A 53 42.11 2.43 -15.15
CA PRO A 53 43.54 2.37 -15.44
C PRO A 53 43.74 2.00 -16.91
N SER A 54 44.41 2.87 -17.67
CA SER A 54 44.88 2.56 -19.01
C SER A 54 45.89 1.40 -18.94
N PHE A 55 45.65 0.34 -19.70
CA PHE A 55 46.53 -0.82 -19.82
C PHE A 55 47.97 -0.38 -20.15
N ARG A 56 48.93 -0.77 -19.31
CA ARG A 56 50.36 -0.56 -19.52
C ARG A 56 50.98 -1.91 -19.91
N PRO A 57 51.51 -2.08 -21.12
CA PRO A 57 52.16 -3.32 -21.50
C PRO A 57 53.38 -3.57 -20.59
N SER A 58 53.49 -4.80 -20.11
CA SER A 58 54.61 -5.27 -19.28
C SER A 58 55.89 -5.38 -20.10
N GLN A 59 57.04 -5.20 -19.44
CA GLN A 59 58.41 -5.20 -20.01
C GLN A 59 58.87 -6.55 -20.62
N PHE A 60 57.94 -7.47 -20.91
CA PHE A 60 58.21 -8.79 -21.48
C PHE A 60 57.61 -8.98 -22.88
N ASP A 61 56.90 -7.98 -23.43
CA ASP A 61 56.51 -7.98 -24.84
C ASP A 61 57.62 -7.34 -25.69
N GLU A 62 58.69 -8.10 -25.95
CA GLU A 62 59.69 -7.74 -26.94
C GLU A 62 59.39 -8.45 -28.27
N PRO A 63 59.35 -7.76 -29.42
CA PRO A 63 59.19 -8.41 -30.72
C PRO A 63 60.44 -9.25 -31.03
N ILE A 64 60.28 -10.56 -31.23
CA ILE A 64 61.36 -11.43 -31.69
C ILE A 64 61.80 -10.97 -33.08
N ALA A 65 63.05 -10.52 -33.21
CA ALA A 65 63.67 -10.22 -34.49
C ALA A 65 63.83 -11.51 -35.32
N PRO A 66 63.62 -11.47 -36.65
CA PRO A 66 63.83 -12.64 -37.49
C PRO A 66 65.34 -12.92 -37.60
N ASP A 67 65.81 -14.00 -36.98
CA ASP A 67 67.18 -14.46 -37.15
C ASP A 67 67.35 -15.06 -38.55
N SER A 68 68.10 -14.35 -39.38
CA SER A 68 68.48 -14.74 -40.72
C SER A 68 69.56 -15.83 -40.66
N ARG A 69 69.16 -17.11 -40.66
CA ARG A 69 70.05 -18.21 -41.06
C ARG A 69 69.32 -19.22 -41.93
N SER A 70 69.54 -19.05 -43.24
CA SER A 70 69.30 -20.05 -44.27
C SER A 70 70.12 -21.30 -43.98
N ALA A 71 69.45 -22.40 -43.63
CA ALA A 71 70.03 -23.74 -43.68
C ALA A 71 69.00 -24.65 -44.35
N TYR A 72 69.06 -24.73 -45.68
CA TYR A 72 68.36 -25.75 -46.44
C TYR A 72 68.92 -27.11 -46.03
N SER A 73 68.08 -27.98 -45.47
CA SER A 73 68.39 -29.39 -45.28
C SER A 73 67.75 -30.19 -46.42
N GLU A 74 68.57 -30.77 -47.27
CA GLU A 74 68.14 -31.74 -48.28
C GLU A 74 68.14 -33.15 -47.69
N GLN A 75 67.17 -33.43 -46.81
CA GLN A 75 66.88 -34.81 -46.41
C GLN A 75 65.57 -35.29 -47.06
N PRO A 76 65.55 -36.47 -47.71
CA PRO A 76 64.34 -37.04 -48.28
C PRO A 76 63.26 -37.21 -47.21
N THR A 77 62.04 -36.80 -47.53
CA THR A 77 60.88 -36.83 -46.64
C THR A 77 60.54 -38.27 -46.25
N GLU A 78 60.79 -38.66 -44.99
CA GLU A 78 60.20 -39.89 -44.45
C GLU A 78 58.68 -39.70 -44.31
N PHE A 79 57.93 -40.61 -44.94
CA PHE A 79 56.48 -40.71 -44.74
C PHE A 79 56.22 -41.26 -43.33
N LEU A 80 56.07 -40.36 -42.35
CA LEU A 80 55.49 -40.71 -41.06
C LEU A 80 54.03 -41.14 -41.29
N GLY A 81 53.72 -42.38 -40.90
CA GLY A 81 52.40 -42.99 -41.03
C GLY A 81 51.32 -42.11 -40.41
N THR A 82 50.09 -42.24 -40.93
CA THR A 82 48.91 -41.51 -40.48
C THR A 82 48.68 -41.72 -38.98
N THR A 83 49.13 -40.79 -38.16
CA THR A 83 48.70 -40.67 -36.76
C THR A 83 47.21 -40.34 -36.76
N PRO A 84 46.35 -41.07 -36.02
CA PRO A 84 44.97 -40.65 -35.82
C PRO A 84 44.97 -39.24 -35.25
N ALA A 85 44.10 -38.37 -35.75
CA ALA A 85 43.96 -37.00 -35.25
C ALA A 85 43.90 -37.02 -33.71
N PRO A 86 44.61 -36.10 -33.02
CA PRO A 86 44.46 -35.99 -31.58
C PRO A 86 42.97 -35.81 -31.30
N ALA A 87 42.43 -36.65 -30.41
CA ALA A 87 41.11 -36.43 -29.89
C ALA A 87 41.09 -34.98 -29.38
N TYR A 88 40.21 -34.15 -29.93
CA TYR A 88 39.93 -32.84 -29.40
C TYR A 88 39.46 -33.06 -27.96
N GLU A 89 40.36 -32.95 -26.99
CA GLU A 89 39.96 -32.79 -25.60
C GLU A 89 39.03 -31.59 -25.57
N ALA A 90 37.81 -31.82 -25.08
CA ALA A 90 36.81 -30.79 -24.98
C ALA A 90 37.44 -29.58 -24.28
N SER A 91 37.44 -28.43 -24.97
CA SER A 91 37.83 -27.14 -24.42
C SER A 91 37.27 -27.00 -23.01
N PRO A 92 38.07 -26.59 -21.99
CA PRO A 92 37.54 -26.37 -20.66
C PRO A 92 36.34 -25.44 -20.77
N ALA A 93 35.18 -25.88 -20.29
CA ALA A 93 33.97 -25.09 -20.31
C ALA A 93 34.29 -23.72 -19.70
N GLU A 94 34.01 -22.65 -20.44
CA GLU A 94 34.10 -21.28 -19.94
C GLU A 94 33.45 -21.20 -18.55
N PRO A 95 34.07 -20.53 -17.56
CA PRO A 95 33.47 -20.41 -16.24
C PRO A 95 32.12 -19.73 -16.40
N ALA A 96 31.05 -20.48 -16.12
CA ALA A 96 29.70 -19.95 -16.16
C ALA A 96 29.61 -18.77 -15.19
N VAL A 97 29.61 -17.55 -15.74
CA VAL A 97 29.41 -16.33 -14.97
C VAL A 97 27.99 -16.39 -14.43
N ARG A 98 27.87 -16.78 -13.16
CA ARG A 98 26.60 -16.82 -12.44
C ARG A 98 26.20 -15.38 -12.12
N THR A 99 25.49 -14.75 -13.03
CA THR A 99 24.81 -13.47 -12.82
C THR A 99 23.64 -13.71 -11.87
N GLU A 100 23.88 -13.60 -10.56
CA GLU A 100 22.77 -13.44 -9.61
C GLU A 100 22.22 -12.02 -9.79
N THR A 101 21.07 -11.94 -10.44
CA THR A 101 20.28 -10.71 -10.50
C THR A 101 19.78 -10.39 -9.09
N VAL A 102 20.50 -9.52 -8.37
CA VAL A 102 20.00 -8.92 -7.14
C VAL A 102 18.91 -7.93 -7.54
N GLU A 103 17.65 -8.35 -7.48
CA GLU A 103 16.53 -7.43 -7.58
C GLU A 103 16.64 -6.43 -6.43
N VAL A 104 16.98 -5.18 -6.76
CA VAL A 104 16.90 -4.06 -5.81
C VAL A 104 15.45 -3.56 -5.87
N PRO A 105 14.58 -3.89 -4.89
CA PRO A 105 13.21 -3.39 -4.92
C PRO A 105 13.25 -1.86 -4.82
N ALA A 106 12.66 -1.19 -5.81
CA ALA A 106 12.46 0.26 -5.81
C ALA A 106 11.52 0.64 -4.64
N LYS A 107 12.09 0.84 -3.44
CA LYS A 107 11.33 1.28 -2.28
C LYS A 107 11.02 2.76 -2.46
N ARG A 108 9.74 3.09 -2.67
CA ARG A 108 9.24 4.44 -2.40
C ARG A 108 9.50 4.72 -0.92
N GLY A 109 10.40 5.67 -0.62
CA GLY A 109 10.85 5.95 0.75
C GLY A 109 9.74 6.40 1.71
N THR A 110 8.57 6.76 1.18
CA THR A 110 7.45 7.35 1.94
C THR A 110 6.36 6.35 2.34
N THR A 111 6.40 5.09 1.88
CA THR A 111 5.36 4.10 2.22
C THR A 111 5.22 3.87 3.72
N ASP A 112 6.34 3.79 4.43
CA ASP A 112 6.35 3.59 5.89
C ASP A 112 5.70 4.77 6.64
N LEU A 113 5.86 5.99 6.12
CA LEU A 113 5.21 7.18 6.65
C LEU A 113 3.70 7.17 6.39
N GLY A 114 3.29 6.76 5.18
CA GLY A 114 1.88 6.59 4.84
C GLY A 114 1.17 5.57 5.75
N LEU A 115 1.83 4.44 6.04
CA LEU A 115 1.30 3.43 6.96
C LEU A 115 1.23 3.93 8.41
N LEU A 116 2.18 4.76 8.84
CA LEU A 116 2.11 5.42 10.14
C LEU A 116 0.88 6.35 10.21
N LEU A 117 0.70 7.22 9.22
CA LEU A 117 -0.44 8.14 9.16
C LEU A 117 -1.77 7.38 9.16
N LEU A 118 -1.89 6.33 8.35
CA LEU A 118 -3.08 5.49 8.32
C LEU A 118 -3.38 4.90 9.70
N ARG A 119 -2.37 4.38 10.41
CA ARG A 119 -2.55 3.85 11.77
C ARG A 119 -2.92 4.92 12.78
N LEU A 120 -2.31 6.10 12.72
CA LEU A 120 -2.61 7.20 13.63
C LEU A 120 -4.04 7.69 13.47
N VAL A 121 -4.51 7.85 12.23
CA VAL A 121 -5.88 8.32 11.94
C VAL A 121 -6.90 7.27 12.34
N ILE A 122 -6.76 6.04 11.84
CA ILE A 122 -7.72 4.97 12.14
C ILE A 122 -7.67 4.65 13.64
N GLY A 123 -6.49 4.40 14.20
CA GLY A 123 -6.35 4.11 15.62
C GLY A 123 -6.84 5.26 16.51
N GLY A 124 -6.63 6.52 16.11
CA GLY A 124 -7.12 7.70 16.81
C GLY A 124 -8.64 7.79 16.83
N ILE A 125 -9.30 7.57 15.69
CA ILE A 125 -10.77 7.56 15.60
C ILE A 125 -11.35 6.52 16.57
N PHE A 126 -10.86 5.28 16.51
CA PHE A 126 -11.34 4.21 17.39
C PHE A 126 -10.99 4.46 18.86
N LEU A 127 -9.82 5.04 19.15
CA LEU A 127 -9.47 5.39 20.53
C LEU A 127 -10.41 6.46 21.09
N VAL A 128 -10.76 7.48 20.31
CA VAL A 128 -11.70 8.53 20.74
C VAL A 128 -13.09 7.94 20.98
N HIS A 129 -13.63 7.15 20.04
CA HIS A 129 -14.92 6.48 20.22
C HIS A 129 -14.92 5.50 21.38
N GLY A 130 -13.83 4.75 21.54
CA GLY A 130 -13.64 3.82 22.65
C GLY A 130 -13.63 4.54 23.99
N LEU A 131 -12.93 5.67 24.12
CA LEU A 131 -12.91 6.46 25.35
C LEU A 131 -14.27 7.11 25.64
N GLN A 132 -15.00 7.55 24.62
CA GLN A 132 -16.38 8.04 24.80
C GLN A 132 -17.29 6.94 25.37
N LYS A 133 -17.16 5.71 24.87
CA LYS A 133 -17.95 4.55 25.30
C LYS A 133 -17.48 3.94 26.61
N LEU A 134 -16.18 3.96 26.91
CA LEU A 134 -15.62 3.28 28.07
C LEU A 134 -15.69 4.15 29.33
N VAL A 135 -15.34 5.43 29.19
CA VAL A 135 -15.12 6.34 30.32
C VAL A 135 -15.93 7.64 30.23
N GLY A 136 -16.72 7.83 29.17
CA GLY A 136 -17.58 9.01 29.02
C GLY A 136 -16.81 10.31 28.72
N LEU A 137 -15.57 10.19 28.23
CA LEU A 137 -14.77 11.35 27.85
C LEU A 137 -15.47 12.17 26.74
N TRP A 138 -15.24 13.48 26.71
CA TRP A 138 -15.89 14.41 25.75
C TRP A 138 -17.42 14.34 25.73
N GLY A 139 -18.05 14.11 26.88
CA GLY A 139 -19.51 13.98 26.98
C GLY A 139 -20.04 12.71 26.30
N GLY A 140 -19.18 11.70 26.15
CA GLY A 140 -19.58 10.38 25.67
C GLY A 140 -20.55 9.69 26.64
N PRO A 141 -21.26 8.65 26.17
CA PRO A 141 -22.30 7.98 26.96
C PRO A 141 -21.75 7.24 28.18
N GLY A 142 -20.44 6.95 28.23
CA GLY A 142 -19.86 6.04 29.20
C GLY A 142 -20.35 4.61 28.98
N LEU A 143 -19.84 3.68 29.80
CA LEU A 143 -20.10 2.26 29.59
C LEU A 143 -21.58 1.92 29.82
N ASP A 144 -22.18 2.52 30.86
CA ASP A 144 -23.58 2.32 31.19
C ASP A 144 -24.51 2.91 30.12
N GLY A 145 -24.22 4.12 29.62
CA GLY A 145 -25.03 4.73 28.55
C GLY A 145 -24.90 3.98 27.22
N PHE A 146 -23.70 3.48 26.89
CA PHE A 146 -23.52 2.65 25.69
C PHE A 146 -24.25 1.31 25.82
N ARG A 147 -24.25 0.71 27.02
CA ARG A 147 -25.04 -0.47 27.31
C ARG A 147 -26.54 -0.21 27.14
N SER A 148 -27.07 0.88 27.71
CA SER A 148 -28.48 1.25 27.55
C SER A 148 -28.85 1.44 26.08
N LEU A 149 -28.00 2.08 25.28
CA LEU A 149 -28.22 2.22 23.84
C LEU A 149 -28.38 0.85 23.13
N LEU A 150 -27.56 -0.12 23.51
CA LEU A 150 -27.63 -1.47 22.96
C LEU A 150 -28.89 -2.21 23.42
N GLU A 151 -29.28 -2.06 24.69
CA GLU A 151 -30.54 -2.62 25.23
C GLU A 151 -31.76 -2.03 24.51
N ASP A 152 -31.80 -0.71 24.33
CA ASP A 152 -32.89 0.01 23.66
C ASP A 152 -33.03 -0.40 22.18
N THR A 153 -31.94 -0.84 21.55
CA THR A 153 -31.96 -1.31 20.16
C THR A 153 -32.26 -2.81 20.03
N GLY A 154 -32.45 -3.51 21.15
CA GLY A 154 -32.89 -4.91 21.16
C GLY A 154 -31.77 -5.96 21.18
N TYR A 155 -30.54 -5.61 21.55
CA TYR A 155 -29.48 -6.60 21.74
C TYR A 155 -29.73 -7.44 22.99
N GLU A 156 -29.77 -8.77 22.83
CA GLU A 156 -29.95 -9.70 23.96
C GLU A 156 -28.79 -9.66 24.96
N GLN A 157 -27.57 -9.40 24.47
CA GLN A 157 -26.34 -9.46 25.27
C GLN A 157 -25.62 -8.10 25.29
N ALA A 158 -26.41 -7.04 25.50
CA ALA A 158 -25.94 -5.66 25.51
C ALA A 158 -24.75 -5.39 26.45
N ASN A 159 -24.70 -6.01 27.63
CA ASN A 159 -23.58 -5.83 28.56
C ASN A 159 -22.26 -6.38 28.00
N LEU A 160 -22.29 -7.57 27.39
CA LEU A 160 -21.09 -8.16 26.79
C LEU A 160 -20.61 -7.33 25.59
N LEU A 161 -21.53 -6.84 24.76
CA LEU A 161 -21.20 -5.95 23.64
C LEU A 161 -20.65 -4.61 24.08
N ALA A 162 -21.24 -4.02 25.13
CA ALA A 162 -20.80 -2.73 25.63
C ALA A 162 -19.33 -2.81 26.06
N ILE A 163 -18.98 -3.85 26.83
CA ILE A 163 -17.61 -4.08 27.30
C ILE A 163 -16.70 -4.44 26.12
N ALA A 164 -17.06 -5.43 25.31
CA ALA A 164 -16.22 -5.90 24.20
C ALA A 164 -15.98 -4.82 23.15
N GLY A 165 -17.02 -4.04 22.82
CA GLY A 165 -16.94 -2.90 21.91
C GLY A 165 -16.09 -1.78 22.51
N ALA A 166 -16.40 -1.29 23.71
CA ALA A 166 -15.67 -0.17 24.30
C ALA A 166 -14.18 -0.51 24.54
N VAL A 167 -13.88 -1.71 25.03
CA VAL A 167 -12.50 -2.19 25.21
C VAL A 167 -11.83 -2.45 23.86
N GLY A 168 -12.53 -3.07 22.91
CA GLY A 168 -12.01 -3.36 21.58
C GLY A 168 -11.62 -2.11 20.80
N GLU A 169 -12.44 -1.05 20.85
CA GLU A 169 -12.13 0.24 20.24
C GLU A 169 -10.98 0.95 20.94
N THR A 170 -10.99 0.99 22.28
CA THR A 170 -9.96 1.68 23.06
C THR A 170 -8.61 0.99 22.93
N ALA A 171 -8.56 -0.31 23.23
CA ALA A 171 -7.32 -1.10 23.19
C ALA A 171 -6.84 -1.29 21.74
N GLY A 172 -7.75 -1.63 20.81
CA GLY A 172 -7.42 -1.77 19.40
C GLY A 172 -6.88 -0.47 18.81
N GLY A 173 -7.54 0.66 19.08
CA GLY A 173 -7.08 1.99 18.65
C GLY A 173 -5.71 2.35 19.21
N ALA A 174 -5.50 2.17 20.52
CA ALA A 174 -4.20 2.42 21.16
C ALA A 174 -3.08 1.54 20.59
N LEU A 175 -3.34 0.24 20.41
CA LEU A 175 -2.37 -0.71 19.84
C LEU A 175 -2.02 -0.37 18.39
N LEU A 176 -2.99 0.10 17.59
CA LEU A 176 -2.73 0.56 16.23
C LEU A 176 -1.82 1.80 16.19
N ILE A 177 -2.09 2.79 17.03
CA ILE A 177 -1.27 4.02 17.16
C ILE A 177 0.17 3.65 17.51
N LEU A 178 0.36 2.79 18.50
CA LEU A 178 1.69 2.32 18.89
C LEU A 178 2.32 1.42 17.81
N GLY A 179 1.49 0.79 16.97
CA GLY A 179 1.95 -0.22 16.03
C GLY A 179 2.45 -1.47 16.76
N LEU A 180 1.71 -1.89 17.79
CA LEU A 180 1.93 -3.12 18.55
C LEU A 180 0.83 -4.14 18.17
N ALA A 181 1.21 -5.39 17.96
CA ALA A 181 0.34 -6.48 17.52
C ALA A 181 -0.59 -6.07 16.35
N THR A 182 -0.08 -5.27 15.40
CA THR A 182 -0.90 -4.52 14.43
C THR A 182 -1.94 -5.34 13.67
N PRO A 183 -1.65 -6.57 13.17
CA PRO A 183 -2.69 -7.39 12.53
C PRO A 183 -3.84 -7.75 13.47
N PHE A 184 -3.55 -8.04 14.74
CA PHE A 184 -4.57 -8.35 15.76
C PHE A 184 -5.32 -7.11 16.23
N ALA A 185 -4.62 -5.99 16.41
CA ALA A 185 -5.25 -4.71 16.72
C ALA A 185 -6.19 -4.26 15.59
N GLY A 186 -5.75 -4.40 14.33
CA GLY A 186 -6.57 -4.17 13.15
C GLY A 186 -7.77 -5.12 13.08
N ALA A 187 -7.59 -6.39 13.42
CA ALA A 187 -8.68 -7.37 13.46
C ALA A 187 -9.74 -7.04 14.53
N ALA A 188 -9.32 -6.59 15.71
CA ALA A 188 -10.24 -6.14 16.76
C ALA A 188 -11.06 -4.92 16.31
N VAL A 189 -10.38 -3.91 15.75
CA VAL A 189 -11.02 -2.72 15.18
C VAL A 189 -11.98 -3.08 14.04
N LEU A 190 -11.57 -4.00 13.15
CA LEU A 190 -12.40 -4.50 12.06
C LEU A 190 -13.66 -5.21 12.57
N GLY A 191 -13.55 -6.03 13.61
CA GLY A 191 -14.71 -6.70 14.21
C GLY A 191 -15.72 -5.72 14.82
N VAL A 192 -15.23 -4.64 15.46
CA VAL A 192 -16.12 -3.61 16.02
C VAL A 192 -16.80 -2.80 14.93
N ILE A 193 -16.06 -2.36 13.90
CA ILE A 193 -16.66 -1.55 12.83
C ILE A 193 -17.64 -2.34 11.97
N ILE A 194 -17.45 -3.65 11.83
CA ILE A 194 -18.45 -4.53 11.20
C ILE A 194 -19.76 -4.51 12.01
N ASN A 195 -19.70 -4.60 13.34
CA ASN A 195 -20.92 -4.52 14.16
C ASN A 195 -21.58 -3.14 14.06
N ALA A 196 -20.81 -2.06 14.04
CA ALA A 196 -21.34 -0.71 13.83
C ALA A 196 -22.01 -0.56 12.44
N TRP A 197 -21.40 -1.14 11.40
CA TRP A 197 -21.95 -1.18 10.04
C TRP A 197 -23.28 -1.93 10.01
N CYS A 198 -23.32 -3.15 10.59
CA CYS A 198 -24.53 -3.96 10.66
C CYS A 198 -25.63 -3.28 11.47
N PHE A 199 -25.27 -2.64 12.58
CA PHE A 199 -26.19 -1.87 13.41
C PHE A 199 -26.89 -0.77 12.64
N LYS A 200 -26.13 0.07 11.92
CA LYS A 200 -26.70 1.13 11.08
C LYS A 200 -27.55 0.58 9.94
N GLN A 201 -27.07 -0.46 9.25
CA GLN A 201 -27.79 -1.07 8.14
C GLN A 201 -29.09 -1.78 8.58
N ALA A 202 -29.16 -2.26 9.83
CA ALA A 202 -30.35 -2.91 10.37
C ALA A 202 -31.43 -1.91 10.84
N ALA A 203 -31.08 -0.63 11.02
CA ALA A 203 -32.00 0.38 11.55
C ALA A 203 -33.13 0.72 10.57
N GLU A 204 -32.88 0.65 9.26
CA GLU A 204 -33.86 0.98 8.22
C GLU A 204 -33.90 -0.10 7.11
N PRO A 205 -35.07 -0.43 6.55
CA PRO A 205 -35.17 -1.31 5.39
C PRO A 205 -34.48 -0.70 4.15
N GLY A 206 -33.69 -1.51 3.43
CA GLY A 206 -32.98 -1.09 2.22
C GLY A 206 -31.56 -0.57 2.50
N LEU A 207 -30.72 -0.49 1.46
CA LEU A 207 -29.32 -0.08 1.61
C LEU A 207 -29.22 1.44 1.81
N GLN A 208 -28.93 1.87 3.04
CA GLN A 208 -28.64 3.26 3.35
C GLN A 208 -27.13 3.48 3.18
N PHE A 209 -26.72 4.07 2.05
CA PHE A 209 -25.28 4.28 1.78
C PHE A 209 -24.79 5.66 2.24
N PHE A 210 -25.51 6.72 1.87
CA PHE A 210 -25.08 8.10 2.10
C PHE A 210 -25.55 8.66 3.45
N ALA A 211 -24.82 9.64 3.98
CA ALA A 211 -25.20 10.39 5.16
C ALA A 211 -26.63 11.00 5.05
N PRO A 212 -27.37 11.16 6.15
CA PRO A 212 -26.93 11.03 7.55
C PRO A 212 -26.99 9.60 8.12
N ASN A 213 -27.82 8.72 7.56
CA ASN A 213 -28.08 7.39 8.11
C ASN A 213 -27.27 6.27 7.41
N GLY A 214 -26.39 6.65 6.49
CA GLY A 214 -25.66 5.71 5.67
C GLY A 214 -24.46 5.03 6.32
N VAL A 215 -23.99 3.98 5.66
CA VAL A 215 -22.85 3.13 6.07
C VAL A 215 -21.54 3.41 5.34
N GLU A 216 -21.49 4.45 4.50
CA GLU A 216 -20.29 4.84 3.75
C GLU A 216 -19.08 5.04 4.66
N TYR A 217 -19.24 5.73 5.79
CA TYR A 217 -18.17 6.01 6.74
C TYR A 217 -17.61 4.71 7.36
N GLU A 218 -18.49 3.84 7.84
CA GLU A 218 -18.12 2.54 8.40
C GLU A 218 -17.44 1.65 7.37
N THR A 219 -17.89 1.71 6.11
CA THR A 219 -17.30 0.96 5.00
C THR A 219 -15.86 1.42 4.76
N VAL A 220 -15.62 2.74 4.71
CA VAL A 220 -14.27 3.31 4.56
C VAL A 220 -13.37 2.91 5.72
N LEU A 221 -13.85 3.00 6.97
CA LEU A 221 -13.09 2.59 8.15
C LEU A 221 -12.79 1.09 8.15
N GLY A 222 -13.74 0.24 7.76
CA GLY A 222 -13.56 -1.21 7.64
C GLY A 222 -12.52 -1.58 6.59
N VAL A 223 -12.59 -0.97 5.40
CA VAL A 223 -11.58 -1.17 4.34
C VAL A 223 -10.21 -0.66 4.78
N ALA A 224 -10.13 0.48 5.45
CA ALA A 224 -8.88 1.00 5.99
C ALA A 224 -8.27 0.07 7.06
N ALA A 225 -9.10 -0.49 7.95
CA ALA A 225 -8.66 -1.48 8.93
C ALA A 225 -8.15 -2.76 8.23
N ALA A 226 -8.87 -3.28 7.23
CA ALA A 226 -8.42 -4.41 6.43
C ALA A 226 -7.09 -4.13 5.71
N ALA A 227 -6.93 -2.93 5.16
CA ALA A 227 -5.68 -2.48 4.55
C ALA A 227 -4.52 -2.48 5.56
N ILE A 228 -4.73 -2.02 6.80
CA ILE A 228 -3.72 -2.09 7.87
C ILE A 228 -3.36 -3.54 8.20
N ILE A 229 -4.34 -4.45 8.29
CA ILE A 229 -4.10 -5.87 8.58
C ILE A 229 -3.22 -6.51 7.49
N LEU A 230 -3.52 -6.22 6.23
CA LEU A 230 -2.84 -6.79 5.06
C LEU A 230 -1.45 -6.17 4.82
N THR A 231 -1.30 -4.88 5.05
CA THR A 231 -0.02 -4.15 4.85
C THR A 231 0.92 -4.26 6.06
N GLY A 232 0.38 -4.53 7.25
CA GLY A 232 1.14 -4.70 8.48
C GLY A 232 1.53 -3.37 9.16
N PRO A 233 2.45 -3.41 10.15
CA PRO A 233 2.81 -2.26 10.99
C PRO A 233 3.66 -1.19 10.26
N GLY A 234 4.34 -1.52 9.16
CA GLY A 234 5.40 -0.69 8.59
C GLY A 234 6.65 -0.61 9.48
N LYS A 235 7.69 0.11 9.04
CA LYS A 235 8.94 0.23 9.82
C LYS A 235 8.84 1.19 11.01
N ILE A 236 7.98 2.21 10.94
CA ILE A 236 7.82 3.23 11.99
C ILE A 236 6.76 2.75 13.00
N ALA A 237 7.02 1.62 13.65
CA ALA A 237 6.10 0.97 14.58
C ALA A 237 6.89 0.21 15.65
N PHE A 238 6.31 0.04 16.85
CA PHE A 238 6.97 -0.74 17.90
C PHE A 238 7.19 -2.21 17.49
N ASP A 239 6.25 -2.82 16.76
CA ASP A 239 6.43 -4.17 16.16
C ASP A 239 7.07 -4.16 14.77
N GLY A 240 7.47 -3.00 14.24
CA GLY A 240 7.99 -2.84 12.88
C GLY A 240 9.28 -3.61 12.60
N ARG A 241 10.03 -4.01 13.64
CA ARG A 241 11.24 -4.84 13.52
C ARG A 241 10.98 -6.33 13.71
N ARG A 242 9.76 -6.73 14.09
CA ARG A 242 9.43 -8.10 14.44
C ARG A 242 8.86 -8.83 13.24
N GLY A 243 9.53 -9.89 12.81
CA GLY A 243 9.23 -10.60 11.56
C GLY A 243 7.85 -11.27 11.50
N TRP A 244 7.17 -11.42 12.65
CA TRP A 244 5.79 -11.90 12.73
C TRP A 244 4.74 -10.91 12.21
N ALA A 245 5.12 -9.62 12.08
CA ALA A 245 4.22 -8.53 11.73
C ALA A 245 4.62 -7.91 10.38
N THR A 246 5.89 -8.01 9.98
CA THR A 246 6.44 -7.37 8.77
C THR A 246 6.63 -8.28 7.56
N ARG A 247 6.21 -9.56 7.62
CA ARG A 247 6.22 -10.46 6.45
C ARG A 247 4.87 -11.17 6.33
N PRO A 248 4.25 -11.21 5.13
CA PRO A 248 2.99 -11.91 4.93
C PRO A 248 3.28 -13.42 4.97
N ARG A 249 3.30 -13.97 6.17
CA ARG A 249 2.96 -15.38 6.40
C ARG A 249 1.52 -15.40 6.86
N PHE A 250 0.86 -16.54 6.75
CA PHE A 250 -0.55 -16.83 7.08
C PHE A 250 -1.18 -16.02 8.24
N GLY A 251 -0.41 -15.49 9.19
CA GLY A 251 -0.86 -14.61 10.28
C GLY A 251 -1.68 -13.38 9.87
N SER A 252 -1.30 -12.58 8.86
CA SER A 252 -2.12 -11.39 8.47
C SER A 252 -3.44 -11.80 7.84
N PHE A 253 -3.41 -12.82 6.99
CA PHE A 253 -4.63 -13.38 6.40
C PHE A 253 -5.53 -14.01 7.47
N LEU A 254 -4.94 -14.77 8.39
CA LEU A 254 -5.65 -15.33 9.53
C LEU A 254 -6.24 -14.23 10.42
N ALA A 255 -5.50 -13.16 10.71
CA ALA A 255 -6.01 -12.02 11.47
C ALA A 255 -7.17 -11.33 10.76
N LEU A 256 -7.11 -11.17 9.44
CA LEU A 256 -8.22 -10.64 8.65
C LEU A 256 -9.45 -11.55 8.76
N VAL A 257 -9.28 -12.85 8.54
CA VAL A 257 -10.36 -13.84 8.64
C VAL A 257 -10.94 -13.86 10.05
N LEU A 258 -10.10 -13.81 11.10
CA LEU A 258 -10.54 -13.76 12.49
C LEU A 258 -11.28 -12.46 12.82
N GLY A 259 -10.85 -11.31 12.28
CA GLY A 259 -11.53 -10.04 12.47
C GLY A 259 -12.93 -10.05 11.83
N ILE A 260 -13.03 -10.53 10.59
CA ILE A 260 -14.31 -10.67 9.88
C ILE A 260 -15.21 -11.68 10.59
N ALA A 261 -14.70 -12.89 10.86
CA ALA A 261 -15.45 -13.94 11.53
C ALA A 261 -15.88 -13.51 12.93
N GLY A 262 -15.00 -12.85 13.69
CA GLY A 262 -15.32 -12.31 15.00
C GLY A 262 -16.44 -11.27 14.94
N GLY A 263 -16.37 -10.32 14.00
CA GLY A 263 -17.43 -9.32 13.80
C GLY A 263 -18.78 -9.96 13.45
N VAL A 264 -18.79 -10.90 12.52
CA VAL A 264 -20.01 -11.62 12.08
C VAL A 264 -20.58 -12.50 13.18
N VAL A 265 -19.73 -13.23 13.91
CA VAL A 265 -20.14 -14.07 15.05
C VAL A 265 -20.73 -13.22 16.16
N LEU A 266 -20.06 -12.12 16.55
CA LEU A 266 -20.59 -11.17 17.52
C LEU A 266 -21.97 -10.66 17.09
N TRP A 267 -22.15 -10.30 15.82
CA TRP A 267 -23.44 -9.86 15.30
C TRP A 267 -24.52 -10.96 15.40
N ILE A 268 -24.27 -12.15 14.85
CA ILE A 268 -25.26 -13.23 14.78
C ILE A 268 -25.69 -13.70 16.17
N PHE A 269 -24.74 -13.88 17.09
CA PHE A 269 -25.02 -14.48 18.38
C PHE A 269 -25.54 -13.49 19.43
N LEU A 270 -25.33 -12.18 19.23
CA LEU A 270 -25.59 -11.19 20.28
C LEU A 270 -26.68 -10.17 19.91
N ASN A 271 -27.00 -10.03 18.62
CA ASN A 271 -28.09 -9.17 18.12
C ASN A 271 -29.49 -9.79 18.27
N GLY A 272 -29.63 -10.96 18.94
CA GLY A 272 -30.92 -11.63 19.18
C GLY A 272 -31.58 -12.27 17.95
N ALA A 273 -30.95 -12.17 16.78
CA ALA A 273 -31.37 -12.87 15.56
C ALA A 273 -30.75 -14.27 15.46
N ASN A 274 -30.73 -15.05 16.54
CA ASN A 274 -30.17 -16.40 16.52
C ASN A 274 -31.02 -17.30 15.61
N PRO A 275 -30.52 -17.75 14.43
CA PRO A 275 -31.29 -18.62 13.55
C PRO A 275 -31.39 -20.05 14.10
N LEU A 276 -30.67 -20.38 15.18
CA LEU A 276 -30.58 -21.71 15.76
C LEU A 276 -31.47 -21.92 16.98
N VAL A 277 -32.11 -20.85 17.48
CA VAL A 277 -33.02 -20.91 18.62
C VAL A 277 -34.35 -20.30 18.18
N ARG A 278 -35.11 -21.08 17.42
CA ARG A 278 -36.55 -20.92 17.21
C ARG A 278 -37.24 -22.24 17.51
#